data_AF-W7DAS1-F1
#
_entry.id   AF-W7DAS1-F1
#
_cell.length_a   1.000
_cell.length_b   1.000
_cell.length_c   1.000
_cell.angle_alpha   90.00
_cell.angle_beta   90.00
_cell.angle_gamma   90.00
#
_symmetry.space_group_name_H-M   'P 1'
#
loop_
_entity.id
_entity.type
_entity.pdbx_description
1 polymer ?
#
loop_
_entity_poly.entity_id
_entity_poly.type
_entity_poly.pdbx_seq_one_letter_code
_entity_poly.pdbx_strand_id
1 'polypeptide(L)'
;MKKIENIYHEIEYLQKKILNNIRPEVIEQEDFINADNWHSSNEALTFEQAGQAVKIKNTSDHYVYFSYLETNLLFSRYPANIMEAVPGELFEFHIQLETTGVNATKIAIIEYGHKEKVKATLFDPNKKYRFQASPDTVRLRFALRVQGKSEVFITGCACHRVFDEAKAHAQGSAQLEARTRLANIQHTKELRMACIFDEFTRTCYDKEVQLISFTPDNWEEVLEREQPHVLMVESAWHGNEKAWEYKIGRYANQ
;
A
#
# COMPACT_ATOMS: atom_id res chain seq x y z
N MET A 1 22.18 3.76 13.93
CA MET A 1 21.19 3.56 12.84
C MET A 1 19.88 2.97 13.36
N LYS A 2 19.86 1.77 13.98
CA LYS A 2 18.62 1.15 14.52
C LYS A 2 17.74 2.03 15.44
N LYS A 3 18.35 2.87 16.31
CA LYS A 3 17.59 3.83 17.16
C LYS A 3 16.88 4.93 16.35
N ILE A 4 17.50 5.36 15.25
CA ILE A 4 16.95 6.40 14.37
C ILE A 4 15.78 5.83 13.56
N GLU A 5 15.88 4.61 13.05
CA GLU A 5 14.79 3.93 12.33
C GLU A 5 13.54 3.74 13.20
N ASN A 6 13.71 3.45 14.50
CA ASN A 6 12.60 3.39 15.45
C ASN A 6 11.89 4.73 15.59
N ILE A 7 12.66 5.82 15.69
CA ILE A 7 12.10 7.17 15.81
C ILE A 7 11.31 7.51 14.53
N TYR A 8 11.80 7.14 13.35
CA TYR A 8 11.04 7.35 12.11
C TYR A 8 9.72 6.60 12.10
N HIS A 9 9.69 5.32 12.51
CA HIS A 9 8.44 4.57 12.62
C HIS A 9 7.45 5.19 13.63
N GLU A 10 7.94 5.64 14.79
CA GLU A 10 7.10 6.31 15.80
C GLU A 10 6.55 7.65 15.27
N ILE A 11 7.38 8.43 14.57
CA ILE A 11 6.95 9.69 13.94
C ILE A 11 5.88 9.40 12.88
N GLU A 12 6.09 8.42 11.99
CA GLU A 12 5.11 8.04 10.97
C GLU A 12 3.80 7.55 11.58
N TYR A 13 3.87 6.75 12.66
CA TYR A 13 2.70 6.31 13.42
C TYR A 13 1.92 7.53 13.96
N LEU A 14 2.62 8.45 14.63
CA LEU A 14 1.99 9.65 15.20
C LEU A 14 1.41 10.55 14.11
N GLN A 15 2.11 10.74 12.99
CA GLN A 15 1.63 11.53 11.86
C GLN A 15 0.35 10.96 11.28
N LYS A 16 0.29 9.64 11.01
CA LYS A 16 -0.92 8.97 10.51
C LYS A 16 -2.08 9.13 11.48
N LYS A 17 -1.84 8.90 12.77
CA LYS A 17 -2.86 9.04 13.83
C LYS A 17 -3.38 10.47 13.91
N ILE A 18 -2.49 11.47 13.94
CA ILE A 18 -2.85 12.89 14.00
C ILE A 18 -3.66 13.27 12.76
N LEU A 19 -3.16 12.98 11.56
CA LEU A 19 -3.85 13.31 10.30
C LEU A 19 -5.23 12.67 10.21
N ASN A 20 -5.36 11.40 10.58
CA ASN A 20 -6.64 10.71 10.63
C ASN A 20 -7.64 11.41 11.58
N ASN A 21 -7.16 11.97 12.69
CA ASN A 21 -8.02 12.63 13.67
C ASN A 21 -8.38 14.08 13.30
N ILE A 22 -7.43 14.83 12.74
CA ILE A 22 -7.63 16.28 12.45
C ILE A 22 -8.14 16.54 11.04
N ARG A 23 -7.84 15.65 10.08
CA ARG A 23 -8.21 15.77 8.68
C ARG A 23 -8.58 14.40 8.12
N PRO A 24 -9.66 13.76 8.63
CA PRO A 24 -10.09 12.45 8.16
C PRO A 24 -10.49 12.49 6.69
N GLU A 25 -11.16 13.54 6.24
CA GLU A 25 -11.52 13.73 4.83
C GLU A 25 -10.35 14.32 4.05
N VAL A 26 -9.90 13.62 3.02
CA VAL A 26 -8.77 14.00 2.16
C VAL A 26 -9.22 14.92 1.04
N ILE A 27 -10.41 14.63 0.50
CA ILE A 27 -11.04 15.36 -0.59
C ILE A 27 -12.45 15.67 -0.14
N GLU A 28 -12.77 16.95 -0.01
CA GLU A 28 -14.11 17.42 0.27
C GLU A 28 -14.99 17.24 -0.97
N GLN A 29 -16.19 16.69 -0.78
CA GLN A 29 -17.10 16.43 -1.91
C GLN A 29 -17.40 17.70 -2.71
N GLU A 30 -17.66 18.82 -2.02
CA GLU A 30 -18.02 20.11 -2.63
C GLU A 30 -16.92 20.62 -3.57
N ASP A 31 -15.66 20.49 -3.16
CA ASP A 31 -14.53 20.85 -4.01
C ASP A 31 -14.39 19.90 -5.20
N PHE A 32 -14.62 18.59 -5.01
CA PHE A 32 -14.44 17.61 -6.09
C PHE A 32 -15.50 17.71 -7.19
N ILE A 33 -16.71 18.18 -6.86
CA ILE A 33 -17.78 18.43 -7.84
C ILE A 33 -17.78 19.86 -8.40
N ASN A 34 -16.78 20.68 -8.04
CA ASN A 34 -16.59 22.01 -8.57
C ASN A 34 -15.75 21.98 -9.85
N ALA A 35 -16.31 22.48 -10.95
CA ALA A 35 -15.67 22.51 -12.27
C ALA A 35 -14.34 23.26 -12.29
N ASP A 36 -14.18 24.33 -11.50
CA ASP A 36 -12.96 25.16 -11.48
C ASP A 36 -11.75 24.42 -10.90
N ASN A 37 -11.99 23.36 -10.13
CA ASN A 37 -10.96 22.52 -9.54
C ASN A 37 -10.45 21.44 -10.50
N TRP A 38 -10.95 21.38 -11.74
CA TRP A 38 -10.52 20.41 -12.73
C TRP A 38 -9.74 21.06 -13.86
N HIS A 39 -8.62 20.44 -14.22
CA HIS A 39 -7.70 21.01 -15.21
C HIS A 39 -7.29 19.98 -16.26
N SER A 40 -7.28 20.40 -17.52
CA SER A 40 -6.69 19.68 -18.65
C SER A 40 -5.87 20.65 -19.51
N SER A 41 -4.81 20.14 -20.15
CA SER A 41 -4.01 20.86 -21.15
C SER A 41 -4.50 20.57 -22.57
N ASN A 42 -5.57 19.77 -22.69
CA ASN A 42 -6.13 19.37 -23.96
C ASN A 42 -7.41 20.17 -24.21
N GLU A 43 -7.39 21.03 -25.23
CA GLU A 43 -8.52 21.87 -25.62
C GLU A 43 -9.77 21.08 -26.04
N ALA A 44 -9.62 19.80 -26.38
CA ALA A 44 -10.73 18.92 -26.69
C ALA A 44 -11.55 18.52 -25.45
N LEU A 45 -11.10 18.85 -24.25
CA LEU A 45 -11.73 18.52 -22.99
C LEU A 45 -12.20 19.80 -22.27
N THR A 46 -13.50 19.90 -22.02
CA THR A 46 -14.12 21.04 -21.37
C THR A 46 -14.82 20.64 -20.08
N PHE A 47 -14.86 21.56 -19.12
CA PHE A 47 -15.53 21.41 -17.82
C PHE A 47 -16.67 22.41 -17.72
N GLU A 48 -17.83 21.97 -17.25
CA GLU A 48 -19.00 22.81 -17.04
C GLU A 48 -19.66 22.42 -15.71
N GLN A 49 -20.01 23.40 -14.88
CA GLN A 49 -20.75 23.16 -13.65
C GLN A 49 -22.21 22.81 -14.00
N ALA A 50 -22.71 21.67 -13.51
CA ALA A 50 -24.05 21.17 -13.76
C ALA A 50 -24.77 20.86 -12.43
N GLY A 51 -25.21 21.91 -11.73
CA GLY A 51 -25.81 21.76 -10.40
C GLY A 51 -24.80 21.21 -9.39
N GLN A 52 -25.13 20.10 -8.73
CA GLN A 52 -24.24 19.38 -7.81
C GLN A 52 -23.34 18.34 -8.51
N ALA A 53 -23.01 18.58 -9.78
CA ALA A 53 -22.11 17.74 -10.55
C ALA A 53 -21.22 18.61 -11.44
N VAL A 54 -20.06 18.07 -11.81
CA VAL A 54 -19.26 18.63 -12.91
C VAL A 54 -19.45 17.77 -14.15
N LYS A 55 -19.77 18.43 -15.26
CA LYS A 55 -19.83 17.83 -16.59
C LYS A 55 -18.48 17.97 -17.27
N ILE A 56 -17.93 16.85 -17.71
CA ILE A 56 -16.71 16.77 -18.50
C ILE A 56 -17.09 16.27 -19.89
N LYS A 57 -16.76 17.07 -20.91
CA LYS A 57 -16.98 16.69 -22.30
C LYS A 57 -15.64 16.50 -22.99
N ASN A 58 -15.39 15.29 -23.49
CA ASN A 58 -14.26 15.01 -24.35
C ASN A 58 -14.74 14.93 -25.80
N THR A 59 -14.09 15.68 -26.68
CA THR A 59 -14.34 15.69 -28.13
C THR A 59 -13.23 15.00 -28.93
N SER A 60 -12.16 14.56 -28.26
CA SER A 60 -11.07 13.78 -28.87
C SER A 60 -11.49 12.33 -29.12
N ASP A 61 -10.94 11.72 -30.16
CA ASP A 61 -11.05 10.28 -30.42
C ASP A 61 -10.11 9.45 -29.51
N HIS A 62 -9.20 10.10 -28.79
CA HIS A 62 -8.24 9.46 -27.88
C HIS A 62 -8.68 9.58 -26.41
N TYR A 63 -8.00 8.85 -25.53
CA TYR A 63 -8.14 9.11 -24.11
C TYR A 63 -7.44 10.41 -23.74
N VAL A 64 -8.03 11.15 -22.80
CA VAL A 64 -7.50 12.42 -22.30
C VAL A 64 -7.51 12.38 -20.78
N TYR A 65 -6.38 12.79 -20.18
CA TYR A 65 -6.28 12.96 -18.74
C TYR A 65 -6.67 14.38 -18.34
N PHE A 66 -7.28 14.47 -17.17
CA PHE A 66 -7.47 15.72 -16.46
C PHE A 66 -7.24 15.47 -14.96
N SER A 67 -6.85 16.51 -14.25
CA SER A 67 -6.43 16.41 -12.87
C SER A 67 -7.24 17.29 -11.97
N TYR A 68 -7.48 16.79 -10.77
CA TYR A 68 -8.09 17.56 -9.69
C TYR A 68 -7.03 18.44 -9.03
N LEU A 69 -7.34 19.73 -8.85
CA LEU A 69 -6.54 20.85 -8.33
C LEU A 69 -5.20 21.11 -9.05
N GLU A 70 -4.61 20.14 -9.74
CA GLU A 70 -3.28 20.26 -10.31
C GLU A 70 -3.29 20.69 -11.78
N THR A 71 -2.75 21.87 -12.06
CA THR A 71 -2.68 22.44 -13.41
C THR A 71 -1.51 21.89 -14.24
N ASN A 72 -0.42 21.43 -13.62
CA ASN A 72 0.69 20.80 -14.32
C ASN A 72 0.36 19.33 -14.62
N LEU A 73 0.08 18.98 -15.88
CA LEU A 73 -0.35 17.63 -16.27
C LEU A 73 0.79 16.69 -16.67
N LEU A 74 2.03 17.10 -16.49
CA LEU A 74 3.18 16.21 -16.58
C LEU A 74 3.29 15.39 -15.30
N PHE A 75 2.72 14.18 -15.30
CA PHE A 75 2.73 13.29 -14.13
C PHE A 75 4.13 12.89 -13.65
N SER A 76 5.18 13.09 -14.45
CA SER A 76 6.57 12.91 -14.04
C SER A 76 7.10 14.03 -13.13
N ARG A 77 6.43 15.18 -13.09
CA ARG A 77 6.79 16.33 -12.25
C ARG A 77 6.00 16.33 -10.95
N TYR A 78 6.56 16.99 -9.95
CA TYR A 78 5.87 17.24 -8.69
C TYR A 78 4.61 18.09 -8.90
N PRO A 79 3.51 17.75 -8.22
CA PRO A 79 2.34 18.61 -8.19
C PRO A 79 2.63 19.87 -7.36
N ALA A 80 2.11 21.00 -7.84
CA ALA A 80 2.02 22.27 -7.12
C ALA A 80 0.91 22.25 -6.07
N ASN A 81 -0.23 21.60 -6.36
CA ASN A 81 -1.33 21.42 -5.42
C ASN A 81 -1.23 20.05 -4.76
N ILE A 82 -1.06 20.06 -3.44
CA ILE A 82 -0.56 18.91 -2.69
C ILE A 82 -1.70 18.25 -1.91
N MET A 83 -1.90 16.94 -2.14
CA MET A 83 -2.50 16.07 -1.13
C MET A 83 -1.40 15.31 -0.42
N GLU A 84 -1.23 15.60 0.87
CA GLU A 84 -0.20 14.96 1.68
C GLU A 84 -0.62 13.54 2.06
N ALA A 85 0.37 12.64 2.00
CA ALA A 85 0.26 11.28 2.50
C ALA A 85 1.47 10.96 3.37
N VAL A 86 1.30 10.03 4.30
CA VAL A 86 2.41 9.44 5.06
C VAL A 86 2.80 8.10 4.44
N PRO A 87 4.09 7.73 4.39
CA PRO A 87 4.57 6.38 4.05
C PRO A 87 3.65 5.25 4.51
N GLY A 88 3.06 4.47 3.60
CA GLY A 88 2.21 3.33 3.98
C GLY A 88 0.84 3.67 4.57
N GLU A 89 0.39 4.93 4.52
CA GLU A 89 -0.93 5.36 4.97
C GLU A 89 -2.07 4.69 4.18
N LEU A 90 -3.18 4.45 4.87
CA LEU A 90 -4.37 3.82 4.30
C LEU A 90 -5.45 4.85 4.03
N PHE A 91 -6.12 4.67 2.91
CA PHE A 91 -7.22 5.51 2.46
C PHE A 91 -8.39 4.64 2.04
N GLU A 92 -9.61 5.13 2.24
CA GLU A 92 -10.81 4.60 1.63
C GLU A 92 -11.44 5.67 0.75
N PHE A 93 -11.76 5.30 -0.49
CA PHE A 93 -12.38 6.24 -1.42
C PHE A 93 -13.45 5.62 -2.29
N HIS A 94 -14.38 6.48 -2.72
CA HIS A 94 -15.46 6.19 -3.63
C HIS A 94 -15.72 7.44 -4.47
N ILE A 95 -15.60 7.32 -5.79
CA ILE A 95 -15.90 8.41 -6.73
C ILE A 95 -17.08 7.97 -7.58
N GLN A 96 -18.12 8.80 -7.58
CA GLN A 96 -19.36 8.56 -8.29
C GLN A 96 -19.37 9.35 -9.59
N LEU A 97 -19.68 8.66 -10.68
CA LEU A 97 -19.89 9.30 -11.97
C LEU A 97 -20.90 8.57 -12.85
N GLU A 98 -21.49 9.34 -13.75
CA GLU A 98 -22.37 8.87 -14.82
C GLU A 98 -21.72 9.17 -16.17
N THR A 99 -21.90 8.28 -17.15
CA THR A 99 -21.33 8.45 -18.49
C THR A 99 -22.39 8.24 -19.55
N THR A 100 -22.48 9.13 -20.53
CA THR A 100 -23.25 8.89 -21.76
C THR A 100 -22.34 8.28 -22.82
N GLY A 101 -22.53 6.99 -23.11
CA GLY A 101 -21.74 6.21 -24.08
C GLY A 101 -20.90 5.10 -23.44
N VAL A 102 -20.29 4.23 -24.27
CA VAL A 102 -19.42 3.14 -23.82
C VAL A 102 -17.99 3.66 -23.71
N ASN A 103 -17.59 4.18 -22.54
CA ASN A 103 -16.22 4.63 -22.34
C ASN A 103 -15.65 4.21 -20.98
N ALA A 104 -14.43 3.67 -21.01
CA ALA A 104 -13.73 3.19 -19.84
C ALA A 104 -13.05 4.35 -19.09
N THR A 105 -13.86 5.21 -18.46
CA THR A 105 -13.35 6.22 -17.52
C THR A 105 -12.61 5.51 -16.39
N LYS A 106 -11.40 5.97 -16.08
CA LYS A 106 -10.61 5.45 -14.96
C LYS A 106 -10.20 6.59 -14.05
N ILE A 107 -10.17 6.31 -12.75
CA ILE A 107 -9.56 7.18 -11.75
C ILE A 107 -8.09 6.77 -11.66
N ALA A 108 -7.20 7.73 -11.78
CA ALA A 108 -5.77 7.57 -11.59
C ALA A 108 -5.37 8.21 -10.26
N ILE A 109 -4.79 7.42 -9.36
CA ILE A 109 -4.08 7.94 -8.18
C ILE A 109 -2.59 7.82 -8.49
N ILE A 110 -1.92 8.96 -8.53
CA ILE A 110 -0.48 9.05 -8.75
C ILE A 110 0.20 9.31 -7.41
N GLU A 111 1.17 8.44 -7.08
CA GLU A 111 1.97 8.52 -5.87
C GLU A 111 3.33 9.15 -6.18
N TYR A 112 3.74 10.09 -5.34
CA TYR A 112 5.04 10.75 -5.43
C TYR A 112 5.78 10.57 -4.11
N GLY A 113 7.08 10.28 -4.21
CA GLY A 113 7.97 10.27 -3.06
C GLY A 113 8.61 11.61 -2.85
N HIS A 114 9.85 11.65 -2.36
CA HIS A 114 10.60 12.90 -2.16
C HIS A 114 11.37 13.38 -3.39
N LYS A 115 11.73 12.49 -4.32
CA LYS A 115 12.51 12.82 -5.52
C LYS A 115 11.77 12.69 -6.83
N GLU A 116 10.84 11.75 -6.94
CA GLU A 116 10.15 11.45 -8.19
C GLU A 116 8.80 10.77 -7.94
N LYS A 117 8.09 10.54 -9.05
CA LYS A 117 6.89 9.72 -9.09
C LYS A 117 7.25 8.27 -8.70
N VAL A 118 6.51 7.72 -7.74
CA VAL A 118 6.64 6.32 -7.30
C VAL A 118 5.86 5.41 -8.25
N LYS A 119 4.55 5.63 -8.38
CA LYS A 119 3.69 4.84 -9.28
C LYS A 119 2.39 5.56 -9.60
N ALA A 120 1.62 4.98 -10.53
CA ALA A 120 0.24 5.41 -10.79
C ALA A 120 -0.66 4.17 -10.86
N THR A 121 -1.75 4.21 -10.10
CA THR A 121 -2.71 3.10 -10.02
C THR A 121 -4.05 3.54 -10.59
N LEU A 122 -4.66 2.68 -11.42
CA LEU A 122 -5.94 2.95 -12.06
C LEU A 122 -7.07 2.18 -11.36
N PHE A 123 -8.19 2.86 -11.14
CA PHE A 123 -9.38 2.33 -10.50
C PHE A 123 -10.62 2.55 -11.37
N ASP A 124 -11.60 1.68 -11.21
CA ASP A 124 -12.92 1.91 -11.81
C ASP A 124 -13.70 2.90 -10.96
N PRO A 125 -14.49 3.78 -11.56
CA PRO A 125 -15.45 4.58 -10.79
C PRO A 125 -16.61 3.73 -10.26
N ASN A 126 -17.43 4.33 -9.39
CA ASN A 126 -18.64 3.73 -8.81
C ASN A 126 -18.39 2.47 -7.97
N LYS A 127 -17.14 2.30 -7.50
CA LYS A 127 -16.73 1.24 -6.58
C LYS A 127 -16.00 1.85 -5.40
N LYS A 128 -16.17 1.23 -4.22
CA LYS A 128 -15.40 1.57 -3.03
C LYS A 128 -14.07 0.84 -3.05
N TYR A 129 -13.00 1.56 -2.73
CA TYR A 129 -11.65 1.01 -2.63
C TYR A 129 -11.03 1.32 -1.29
N ARG A 130 -10.21 0.39 -0.82
CA ARG A 130 -9.23 0.61 0.24
C ARG A 130 -7.85 0.58 -0.40
N PHE A 131 -7.13 1.69 -0.31
CA PHE A 131 -5.85 1.93 -0.96
C PHE A 131 -4.76 2.19 0.07
N GLN A 132 -3.64 1.49 -0.06
CA GLN A 132 -2.45 1.71 0.76
C GLN A 132 -1.39 2.42 -0.07
N ALA A 133 -0.96 3.59 0.40
CA ALA A 133 0.15 4.31 -0.20
C ALA A 133 1.44 3.49 -0.09
N SER A 134 2.33 3.64 -1.06
CA SER A 134 3.62 2.93 -1.05
C SER A 134 4.52 3.44 0.09
N PRO A 135 5.51 2.65 0.55
CA PRO A 135 6.40 3.06 1.63
C PRO A 135 7.13 4.39 1.39
N ASP A 136 7.43 4.74 0.14
CA ASP A 136 8.13 5.99 -0.17
C ASP A 136 7.19 7.15 -0.51
N THR A 137 5.87 6.97 -0.42
CA THR A 137 4.89 7.98 -0.86
C THR A 137 4.71 9.05 0.20
N VAL A 138 4.81 10.31 -0.24
CA VAL A 138 4.56 11.48 0.61
C VAL A 138 3.51 12.43 0.02
N ARG A 139 3.16 12.26 -1.26
CA ARG A 139 2.11 13.05 -1.91
C ARG A 139 1.29 12.18 -2.85
N LEU A 140 0.02 12.54 -2.95
CA LEU A 140 -0.93 11.95 -3.88
C LEU A 140 -1.43 13.01 -4.86
N ARG A 141 -1.79 12.55 -6.05
CA ARG A 141 -2.53 13.32 -7.04
C ARG A 141 -3.66 12.47 -7.58
N PHE A 142 -4.85 13.06 -7.62
CA PHE A 142 -6.02 12.45 -8.24
C PHE A 142 -6.21 13.03 -9.64
N ALA A 143 -6.33 12.14 -10.61
CA ALA A 143 -6.64 12.45 -11.98
C ALA A 143 -7.69 11.47 -12.49
N LEU A 144 -8.40 11.85 -13.53
CA LEU A 144 -9.26 10.94 -14.27
C LEU A 144 -8.79 10.89 -15.72
N ARG A 145 -9.01 9.74 -16.36
CA ARG A 145 -8.88 9.60 -17.81
C ARG A 145 -10.26 9.30 -18.37
N VAL A 146 -10.66 10.05 -19.38
CA VAL A 146 -11.87 9.79 -20.18
C VAL A 146 -11.45 9.33 -21.56
N GLN A 147 -12.17 8.35 -22.11
CA GLN A 147 -11.84 7.76 -23.40
C GLN A 147 -12.80 8.28 -24.45
N GLY A 148 -12.26 8.65 -25.62
CA GLY A 148 -13.04 8.96 -26.81
C GLY A 148 -14.06 10.08 -26.61
N LYS A 149 -14.89 10.28 -27.63
CA LYS A 149 -15.98 11.25 -27.58
C LYS A 149 -16.99 10.83 -26.52
N SER A 150 -17.09 11.61 -25.45
CA SER A 150 -17.84 11.25 -24.25
C SER A 150 -18.31 12.47 -23.47
N GLU A 151 -19.38 12.29 -22.70
CA GLU A 151 -19.74 13.17 -21.61
C GLU A 151 -19.77 12.36 -20.31
N VAL A 152 -19.12 12.89 -19.27
CA VAL A 152 -19.02 12.30 -17.95
C VAL A 152 -19.50 13.31 -16.92
N PHE A 153 -20.32 12.87 -15.98
CA PHE A 153 -20.81 13.67 -14.87
C PHE A 153 -20.22 13.12 -13.59
N ILE A 154 -19.34 13.86 -12.92
CA ILE A 154 -18.88 13.49 -11.58
C ILE A 154 -19.88 14.04 -10.59
N THR A 155 -20.53 13.15 -9.84
CA THR A 155 -21.66 13.47 -8.96
C THR A 155 -21.31 13.39 -7.48
N GLY A 156 -20.15 12.82 -7.14
CA GLY A 156 -19.73 12.73 -5.75
C GLY A 156 -18.34 12.14 -5.56
N CYS A 157 -17.77 12.44 -4.40
CA CYS A 157 -16.52 11.86 -3.92
C CYS A 157 -16.61 11.71 -2.42
N ALA A 158 -16.21 10.55 -1.92
CA ALA A 158 -15.85 10.34 -0.53
C ALA A 158 -14.42 9.82 -0.54
N CYS A 159 -13.48 10.51 0.09
CA CYS A 159 -12.10 10.08 0.20
C CYS A 159 -11.60 10.37 1.61
N HIS A 160 -11.33 9.33 2.38
CA HIS A 160 -11.01 9.44 3.80
C HIS A 160 -9.74 8.68 4.15
N ARG A 161 -8.99 9.19 5.12
CA ARG A 161 -7.92 8.48 5.81
C ARG A 161 -8.51 7.37 6.66
N VAL A 162 -7.76 6.27 6.77
CA VAL A 162 -8.09 5.17 7.66
C VAL A 162 -6.90 4.84 8.52
N PHE A 163 -7.09 4.88 9.84
CA PHE A 163 -6.10 4.48 10.81
C PHE A 163 -6.66 3.42 11.76
N ASP A 164 -6.12 2.20 11.69
CA ASP A 164 -6.49 1.11 12.58
C ASP A 164 -5.55 1.13 13.80
N GLU A 165 -5.98 1.80 14.88
CA GLU A 165 -5.18 1.95 16.09
C GLU A 165 -4.78 0.61 16.71
N ALA A 166 -5.70 -0.36 16.70
CA ALA A 166 -5.49 -1.67 17.31
C ALA A 166 -4.43 -2.47 16.54
N LYS A 167 -4.52 -2.52 15.21
CA LYS A 167 -3.50 -3.19 14.38
C LYS A 167 -2.16 -2.48 14.45
N ALA A 168 -2.14 -1.15 14.43
CA ALA A 168 -0.91 -0.39 14.49
C ALA A 168 -0.19 -0.56 15.84
N HIS A 169 -0.93 -0.61 16.95
CA HIS A 169 -0.37 -0.87 18.28
C HIS A 169 0.13 -2.33 18.42
N ALA A 170 -0.62 -3.30 17.89
CA ALA A 170 -0.22 -4.71 17.89
C ALA A 170 1.07 -4.95 17.07
N GLN A 171 1.19 -4.33 15.89
CA GLN A 171 2.41 -4.43 15.07
C GLN A 171 3.61 -3.73 15.73
N GLY A 172 3.41 -2.52 16.27
CA GLY A 172 4.48 -1.78 16.95
C GLY A 172 5.02 -2.51 18.19
N SER A 173 4.12 -3.04 19.03
CA SER A 173 4.49 -3.83 20.21
C SER A 173 5.19 -5.13 19.84
N ALA A 174 4.66 -5.91 18.89
CA ALA A 174 5.30 -7.14 18.43
C ALA A 174 6.69 -6.91 17.83
N GLN A 175 6.86 -5.84 17.04
CA GLN A 175 8.15 -5.50 16.44
C GLN A 175 9.15 -5.00 17.49
N LEU A 176 8.71 -4.21 18.47
CA LEU A 176 9.55 -3.77 19.59
C LEU A 176 9.98 -4.95 20.46
N GLU A 177 9.06 -5.88 20.76
CA GLU A 177 9.36 -7.11 21.49
C GLU A 177 10.37 -7.96 20.74
N ALA A 178 10.15 -8.24 19.45
CA ALA A 178 11.08 -9.01 18.62
C ALA A 178 12.48 -8.38 18.59
N ARG A 179 12.56 -7.04 18.44
CA ARG A 179 13.82 -6.30 18.47
C ARG A 179 14.50 -6.35 19.82
N THR A 180 13.73 -6.24 20.90
CA THR A 180 14.25 -6.35 22.28
C THR A 180 14.81 -7.74 22.52
N ARG A 181 14.07 -8.79 22.13
CA ARG A 181 14.51 -10.19 22.24
C ARG A 181 15.82 -10.43 21.47
N LEU A 182 15.93 -9.92 20.24
CA LEU A 182 17.15 -10.00 19.44
C LEU A 182 18.31 -9.16 20.00
N ALA A 183 18.04 -7.99 20.58
CA ALA A 183 19.06 -7.11 21.16
C ALA A 183 19.69 -7.68 22.44
N ASN A 184 18.97 -8.57 23.13
CA ASN A 184 19.44 -9.21 24.36
C ASN A 184 20.41 -10.37 24.10
N ILE A 185 20.52 -10.85 22.86
CA ILE A 185 21.44 -11.92 22.46
C ILE A 185 22.86 -11.37 22.42
N GLN A 186 23.75 -11.92 23.25
CA GLN A 186 25.16 -11.51 23.31
C GLN A 186 26.06 -12.45 22.51
N HIS A 187 25.67 -13.72 22.40
CA HIS A 187 26.42 -14.75 21.68
C HIS A 187 25.53 -15.48 20.67
N THR A 188 26.09 -15.92 19.54
CA THR A 188 25.37 -16.66 18.50
C THR A 188 24.70 -17.92 19.05
N LYS A 189 25.33 -18.58 20.04
CA LYS A 189 24.77 -19.77 20.72
C LYS A 189 23.50 -19.52 21.52
N GLU A 190 23.11 -18.26 21.76
CA GLU A 190 21.85 -17.89 22.41
C GLU A 190 20.73 -17.65 21.38
N LEU A 191 21.07 -17.61 20.09
CA LEU A 191 20.10 -17.42 19.01
C LEU A 191 19.29 -18.70 18.82
N ARG A 192 18.06 -18.71 19.36
CA ARG A 192 17.01 -19.65 19.00
C ARG A 192 16.53 -19.42 17.56
N MET A 193 16.81 -20.36 16.68
CA MET A 193 16.45 -20.32 15.27
C MET A 193 15.51 -21.47 14.95
N ALA A 194 14.25 -21.15 14.64
CA ALA A 194 13.36 -22.09 14.02
C ALA A 194 13.82 -22.33 12.57
N CYS A 195 13.97 -23.59 12.17
CA CYS A 195 14.58 -23.92 10.89
C CYS A 195 13.83 -25.01 10.12
N ILE A 196 13.78 -24.85 8.80
CA ILE A 196 13.45 -25.90 7.83
C ILE A 196 14.70 -26.14 7.00
N PHE A 197 15.54 -27.06 7.47
CA PHE A 197 16.87 -27.35 6.90
C PHE A 197 16.97 -28.80 6.41
N ASP A 198 17.89 -29.03 5.48
CA ASP A 198 18.41 -30.35 5.19
C ASP A 198 19.50 -30.75 6.22
N GLU A 199 19.98 -31.98 6.13
CA GLU A 199 20.98 -32.52 7.06
C GLU A 199 22.31 -31.76 7.02
N PHE A 200 22.72 -31.34 5.82
CA PHE A 200 23.97 -30.62 5.61
C PHE A 200 23.92 -29.25 6.28
N THR A 201 22.90 -28.45 5.98
CA THR A 201 22.70 -27.12 6.57
C THR A 201 22.52 -27.23 8.07
N ARG A 202 21.74 -28.21 8.56
CA ARG A 202 21.60 -28.45 10.01
C ARG A 202 22.96 -28.65 10.67
N THR A 203 23.82 -29.50 10.10
CA THR A 203 25.15 -29.78 10.65
C THR A 203 26.05 -28.54 10.69
N CYS A 204 25.94 -27.65 9.70
CA CYS A 204 26.69 -26.38 9.69
C CYS A 204 26.28 -25.43 10.82
N TYR A 205 25.00 -25.38 11.19
CA TYR A 205 24.48 -24.42 12.17
C TYR A 205 24.32 -24.99 13.59
N ASP A 206 24.29 -26.32 13.78
CA ASP A 206 24.03 -26.99 15.06
C ASP A 206 24.99 -26.59 16.19
N LYS A 207 26.23 -26.20 15.84
CA LYS A 207 27.24 -25.74 16.83
C LYS A 207 27.23 -24.24 17.08
N GLU A 208 26.55 -23.48 16.23
CA GLU A 208 26.61 -22.02 16.19
C GLU A 208 25.39 -21.37 16.83
N VAL A 209 24.22 -22.02 16.77
CA VAL A 209 22.93 -21.48 17.22
C VAL A 209 22.07 -22.57 17.88
N GLN A 210 20.99 -22.18 18.55
CA GLN A 210 20.00 -23.14 19.07
C GLN A 210 18.96 -23.44 17.99
N LEU A 211 19.10 -24.57 17.31
CA LEU A 211 18.18 -24.99 16.25
C LEU A 211 16.89 -25.56 16.83
N ILE A 212 15.76 -25.09 16.31
CA ILE A 212 14.42 -25.56 16.61
C ILE A 212 13.81 -26.11 15.32
N SER A 213 13.71 -27.43 15.22
CA SER A 213 13.05 -28.10 14.10
C SER A 213 11.57 -28.33 14.40
N PHE A 214 10.74 -28.24 13.36
CA PHE A 214 9.30 -28.46 13.45
C PHE A 214 8.77 -29.04 12.12
N THR A 215 7.58 -29.62 12.15
CA THR A 215 6.91 -30.26 11.01
C THR A 215 5.65 -29.47 10.64
N PRO A 216 5.06 -29.71 9.46
CA PRO A 216 3.79 -29.09 9.09
C PRO A 216 2.63 -29.39 10.05
N ASP A 217 2.73 -30.44 10.85
CA ASP A 217 1.65 -30.88 11.74
C ASP A 217 1.81 -30.33 13.17
N ASN A 218 3.01 -29.89 13.57
CA ASN A 218 3.28 -29.39 14.93
C ASN A 218 3.87 -27.98 14.98
N TRP A 219 3.98 -27.29 13.84
CA TRP A 219 4.64 -25.99 13.76
C TRP A 219 4.06 -24.99 14.77
N GLU A 220 2.73 -24.91 14.91
CA GLU A 220 2.08 -23.94 15.79
C GLU A 220 2.49 -24.17 17.24
N GLU A 221 2.31 -25.39 17.75
CA GLU A 221 2.68 -25.76 19.11
C GLU A 221 4.18 -25.55 19.39
N VAL A 222 5.05 -25.94 18.46
CA VAL A 222 6.51 -25.81 18.63
C VAL A 222 6.92 -24.35 18.61
N LEU A 223 6.41 -23.53 17.69
CA LEU A 223 6.80 -22.11 17.63
C LEU A 223 6.23 -21.32 18.81
N GLU A 224 5.03 -21.65 19.29
CA GLU A 224 4.45 -21.04 20.48
C GLU A 224 5.25 -21.38 21.74
N ARG A 225 5.66 -22.64 21.90
CA ARG A 225 6.40 -23.10 23.08
C ARG A 225 7.85 -22.62 23.07
N GLU A 226 8.56 -22.79 21.96
CA GLU A 226 10.00 -22.55 21.89
C GLU A 226 10.34 -21.06 21.68
N GLN A 227 9.37 -20.24 21.24
CA GLN A 227 9.50 -18.79 21.04
C GLN A 227 10.80 -18.40 20.30
N PRO A 228 11.02 -18.89 19.07
CA PRO A 228 12.25 -18.64 18.33
C PRO A 228 12.46 -17.14 18.06
N HIS A 229 13.72 -16.73 17.94
CA HIS A 229 14.05 -15.35 17.60
C HIS A 229 13.99 -15.08 16.09
N VAL A 230 14.27 -16.11 15.29
CA VAL A 230 14.30 -16.05 13.81
C VAL A 230 13.73 -17.36 13.25
N LEU A 231 13.02 -17.25 12.13
CA LEU A 231 12.66 -18.38 11.28
C LEU A 231 13.55 -18.37 10.02
N MET A 232 14.21 -19.49 9.74
CA MET A 232 15.03 -19.67 8.53
C MET A 232 14.52 -20.86 7.72
N VAL A 233 14.17 -20.59 6.46
CA VAL A 233 13.63 -21.59 5.53
C VAL A 233 14.59 -21.70 4.36
N GLU A 234 15.26 -22.84 4.23
CA GLU A 234 16.28 -23.08 3.20
C GLU A 234 15.92 -24.29 2.35
N SER A 235 15.57 -25.42 2.97
CA SER A 235 15.34 -26.69 2.28
C SER A 235 13.90 -27.20 2.39
N ALA A 236 12.91 -26.35 2.11
CA ALA A 236 11.50 -26.73 2.25
C ALA A 236 10.99 -27.77 1.22
N TRP A 237 11.88 -28.32 0.40
CA TRP A 237 11.66 -29.45 -0.51
C TRP A 237 11.79 -30.82 0.17
N HIS A 238 12.68 -30.95 1.16
CA HIS A 238 12.90 -32.17 1.95
C HIS A 238 13.00 -31.88 3.46
N GLY A 239 12.85 -30.63 3.89
CA GLY A 239 13.36 -30.15 5.17
C GLY A 239 12.86 -30.93 6.37
N ASN A 240 13.69 -30.95 7.42
CA ASN A 240 13.46 -31.66 8.68
C ASN A 240 13.05 -33.12 8.43
N GLU A 241 13.98 -33.93 7.90
CA GLU A 241 13.80 -35.37 7.66
C GLU A 241 12.61 -35.70 6.73
N LYS A 242 12.43 -34.91 5.66
CA LYS A 242 11.36 -35.01 4.66
C LYS A 242 9.97 -34.64 5.17
N ALA A 243 9.84 -34.14 6.40
CA ALA A 243 8.54 -33.71 6.93
C ALA A 243 7.87 -32.62 6.08
N TRP A 244 8.66 -31.80 5.39
CA TRP A 244 8.17 -30.71 4.52
C TRP A 244 8.04 -31.10 3.03
N GLU A 245 8.36 -32.34 2.68
CA GLU A 245 8.32 -32.82 1.30
C GLU A 245 6.91 -32.66 0.69
N TYR A 246 6.85 -32.17 -0.55
CA TYR A 246 5.62 -31.92 -1.32
C TYR A 246 4.65 -30.86 -0.75
N LYS A 247 5.03 -30.10 0.28
CA LYS A 247 4.13 -29.08 0.87
C LYS A 247 4.13 -27.74 0.14
N ILE A 248 5.20 -27.41 -0.58
CA ILE A 248 5.37 -26.08 -1.22
C ILE A 248 5.39 -26.15 -2.75
N GLY A 249 5.80 -27.29 -3.34
CA GLY A 249 5.82 -27.50 -4.78
C GLY A 249 5.24 -28.86 -5.18
N ARG A 250 4.31 -28.87 -6.13
CA ARG A 250 3.88 -30.07 -6.87
C ARG A 250 4.59 -30.10 -8.22
N TYR A 251 5.26 -31.19 -8.55
CA TYR A 251 5.66 -31.44 -9.94
C TYR A 251 4.40 -31.80 -10.74
N ALA A 252 4.23 -31.19 -11.91
CA ALA A 252 3.07 -31.40 -12.80
C ALA A 252 3.03 -32.79 -13.48
N ASN A 253 3.78 -33.78 -12.98
CA ASN A 253 3.92 -35.10 -13.60
C ASN A 253 3.64 -36.26 -12.61
N GLN A 254 2.50 -36.20 -11.90
CA GLN A 254 1.85 -37.39 -11.33
C GLN A 254 0.36 -37.34 -11.62
#